data_AF-A0A934H1K3-F1
#
_entry.id   AF-A0A934H1K3-F1
#
_cell.length_a   1.000
_cell.length_b   1.000
_cell.length_c   1.000
_cell.angle_alpha   90.00
_cell.angle_beta   90.00
_cell.angle_gamma   90.00
#
_symmetry.space_group_name_H-M   'P 1'
#
loop_
_entity.id
_entity.type
_entity.pdbx_description
1 polymer ?
#
loop_
_entity_poly.entity_id
_entity_poly.type
_entity_poly.pdbx_seq_one_letter_code
_entity_poly.pdbx_strand_id
1 'polypeptide(L)' 'MAKVNYQYEKRQKELQKKRKKDEKEKLKQIRKNAQPQEAEVTPETQADKNTPPVPPAEG' A
#
# COMPACT_ATOMS: atom_id res chain seq x y z
N MET A 1 8.00 -28.36 15.09
CA MET A 1 8.08 -27.05 14.41
C MET A 1 6.77 -26.33 14.62
N ALA A 2 6.79 -25.06 15.08
CA ALA A 2 5.55 -24.28 15.16
C ALA A 2 4.92 -24.23 13.77
N LYS A 3 3.64 -24.60 13.65
CA LYS A 3 2.92 -24.57 12.39
C LYS A 3 2.84 -23.12 11.96
N VAL A 4 3.59 -22.74 10.94
CA VAL A 4 3.58 -21.37 10.43
C VAL A 4 2.16 -21.09 9.92
N ASN A 5 1.46 -20.19 10.59
CA ASN A 5 0.16 -19.74 10.13
C ASN A 5 0.38 -18.74 8.99
N TYR A 6 0.44 -19.26 7.77
CA TYR A 6 0.68 -18.47 6.56
C TYR A 6 -0.32 -17.32 6.37
N GLN A 7 -1.55 -17.45 6.86
CA GLN A 7 -2.55 -16.37 6.81
C GLN A 7 -2.15 -15.20 7.71
N TYR A 8 -1.68 -15.51 8.92
CA TYR A 8 -1.20 -14.51 9.86
C TYR A 8 0.07 -13.81 9.34
N GLU A 9 1.04 -14.58 8.85
CA GLU A 9 2.28 -14.05 8.26
C GLU A 9 2.00 -13.13 7.07
N LYS A 10 1.03 -13.50 6.23
CA LYS A 10 0.59 -12.66 5.09
C LYS A 10 0.01 -11.33 5.59
N ARG A 11 -0.93 -11.38 6.54
CA ARG A 11 -1.55 -10.17 7.10
C ARG A 11 -0.52 -9.27 7.80
N GLN A 12 0.45 -9.83 8.51
CA GLN A 12 1.54 -9.07 9.14
C GLN A 12 2.40 -8.35 8.10
N LYS A 13 2.77 -9.02 7.01
CA LYS A 13 3.53 -8.40 5.90
C LYS A 13 2.75 -7.26 5.25
N GLU A 14 1.45 -7.44 5.02
CA GLU A 14 0.57 -6.41 4.46
C GLU A 14 0.43 -5.21 5.42
N LEU A 15 0.22 -5.45 6.71
CA LEU A 15 0.16 -4.40 7.73
C LEU A 15 1.47 -3.62 7.86
N GLN A 16 2.62 -4.30 7.79
CA GLN A 16 3.93 -3.62 7.81
C GLN A 16 4.14 -2.78 6.56
N LYS A 17 3.77 -3.29 5.38
CA LYS A 17 3.84 -2.51 4.12
C LYS A 17 2.96 -1.28 4.20
N LYS A 18 1.71 -1.43 4.68
CA LYS A 18 0.77 -0.32 4.85
C LYS A 18 1.30 0.73 5.82
N ARG A 19 1.75 0.32 7.03
CA ARG A 19 2.34 1.23 8.03
C ARG A 19 3.52 2.02 7.46
N LYS A 20 4.45 1.36 6.77
CA LYS A 20 5.61 2.02 6.14
C LYS A 20 5.20 2.99 5.04
N LYS A 21 4.14 2.68 4.27
CA LYS A 21 3.62 3.57 3.23
C LYS A 21 3.00 4.81 3.85
N ASP A 22 2.09 4.62 4.82
CA ASP A 22 1.39 5.71 5.51
C ASP A 22 2.38 6.62 6.26
N GLU A 23 3.42 6.05 6.88
CA GLU A 23 4.47 6.83 7.55
C GLU A 23 5.28 7.68 6.57
N LYS A 24 5.65 7.11 5.41
CA LYS A 24 6.33 7.86 4.34
C LYS A 24 5.45 8.99 3.79
N GLU A 25 4.16 8.74 3.59
CA GLU A 25 3.22 9.76 3.12
C GLU A 25 3.05 10.89 4.13
N LYS A 26 2.89 10.56 5.42
CA LYS A 26 2.86 11.56 6.50
C LYS A 26 4.15 12.38 6.55
N LEU A 27 5.31 11.75 6.44
CA LEU A 27 6.60 12.46 6.47
C LEU A 27 6.75 13.38 5.24
N LYS A 28 6.32 12.94 4.06
CA LYS A 28 6.27 13.79 2.85
C LYS A 28 5.32 14.98 3.05
N GLN A 29 4.14 14.77 3.63
CA GLN A 29 3.19 15.84 3.93
C GLN A 29 3.74 16.85 4.93
N ILE A 30 4.37 16.39 6.02
CA ILE A 30 5.01 17.26 7.02
C ILE A 30 6.13 18.07 6.35
N ARG A 31 6.98 17.44 5.54
CA ARG A 31 8.05 18.13 4.82
C ARG A 31 7.51 19.17 3.83
N LYS A 32 6.44 18.83 3.09
CA LYS A 32 5.77 19.76 2.18
C LYS A 32 5.11 20.94 2.90
N ASN A 33 4.58 20.72 4.11
CA ASN A 33 3.99 21.79 4.91
C ASN A 33 5.05 22.66 5.60
N ALA A 34 6.22 22.10 5.91
CA ALA A 34 7.33 22.81 6.54
C ALA A 34 8.21 23.61 5.55
N GLN A 35 8.18 23.29 4.24
CA GLN A 35 8.79 24.12 3.20
C GLN A 35 7.69 24.76 2.33
N PRO A 36 7.45 26.08 2.42
CA PRO A 36 6.37 26.74 1.67
C PRO A 36 6.54 26.78 0.14
N GLN A 37 7.57 26.17 -0.44
CA GLN A 37 7.89 26.31 -1.86
C GLN A 37 8.38 24.98 -2.43
N GLU A 38 7.74 24.58 -3.53
CA GLU A 38 8.19 23.57 -4.51
C GLU A 38 8.21 22.10 -4.05
N ALA A 39 7.09 21.40 -4.26
CA ALA A 39 7.11 19.98 -4.67
C ALA A 39 5.68 19.50 -4.97
N GLU A 40 5.28 19.73 -6.21
CA GLU A 40 4.32 18.90 -6.92
C GLU A 40 4.96 17.51 -7.11
N VAL A 41 4.67 16.59 -6.20
CA VAL A 41 4.92 15.16 -6.44
C VAL A 41 3.66 14.44 -6.02
N THR A 42 2.75 14.26 -6.98
CA THR A 42 1.68 13.29 -6.96
C THR A 42 2.30 11.89 -7.08
N PRO A 43 2.27 11.04 -6.03
CA PRO A 43 2.38 9.61 -6.28
C PRO A 43 1.00 9.16 -6.75
N GLU A 44 0.84 9.14 -8.07
CA GLU A 44 -0.31 8.53 -8.72
C GLU A 44 -0.51 7.10 -8.17
N THR A 45 -1.66 6.91 -7.56
CA THR A 45 -2.46 5.70 -7.52
C THR A 45 -1.66 4.39 -7.56
N GLN A 46 -1.38 3.86 -6.37
CA GLN A 46 -1.17 2.43 -6.20
C GLN A 46 -2.49 1.74 -6.59
N ALA A 47 -2.61 1.41 -7.88
CA ALA A 47 -3.70 0.63 -8.43
C ALA A 47 -3.72 -0.70 -7.67
N ASP A 48 -4.70 -0.82 -6.78
CA ASP A 48 -5.12 -2.03 -6.14
C ASP A 48 -5.59 -3.00 -7.23
N LYS A 49 -4.65 -3.79 -7.76
CA LYS A 49 -4.97 -4.91 -8.66
C LYS A 49 -5.49 -6.07 -7.81
N ASN A 50 -6.64 -5.89 -7.18
CA ASN A 50 -7.45 -6.97 -6.61
C ASN A 50 -8.81 -7.03 -7.28
N THR A 51 -8.83 -7.01 -8.62
CA THR A 51 -9.99 -7.48 -9.36
C THR A 51 -9.80 -8.99 -9.58
N PRO A 52 -10.62 -9.88 -8.99
CA PRO A 52 -10.59 -11.29 -9.36
C PRO A 52 -10.97 -11.41 -10.84
N PRO A 53 -10.30 -12.27 -11.63
CA PRO A 53 -10.70 -12.50 -13.02
C PRO A 53 -12.08 -13.16 -13.00
N VAL A 54 -13.07 -12.46 -13.53
CA VAL A 54 -14.39 -13.01 -13.83
C VAL A 54 -14.18 -14.05 -14.94
N PRO A 55 -14.59 -15.33 -14.79
CA PRO A 55 -14.44 -16.30 -15.86
C PRO A 55 -15.32 -15.89 -17.05
N PRO A 56 -14.84 -16.02 -18.31
CA PRO A 56 -15.68 -15.78 -19.46
C PRO A 56 -16.80 -16.81 -19.50
N ALA A 57 -18.05 -16.34 -19.64
CA ALA A 57 -19.20 -17.18 -19.88
C ALA A 57 -19.00 -17.95 -21.19
N GLU A 58 -18.97 -19.28 -21.11
CA GLU A 58 -19.01 -20.17 -22.28
C GLU A 58 -20.34 -19.97 -23.01
N GLY A 59 -20.26 -19.76 -24.33
CA GLY A 59 -21.38 -19.76 -25.26
C GLY A 59 -21.16 -20.82 -26.32
#